data_AF-A0A8D8A9C9-F1
#
_entry.id   AF-A0A8D8A9C9-F1
#
_cell.length_a   1.000
_cell.length_b   1.000
_cell.length_c   1.000
_cell.angle_alpha   90.00
_cell.angle_beta   90.00
_cell.angle_gamma   90.00
#
_symmetry.space_group_name_H-M   'P 1'
#
loop_
_entity.id
_entity.type
_entity.pdbx_description
1 polymer ?
#
loop_
_entity_poly.entity_id
_entity_poly.type
_entity_poly.pdbx_seq_one_letter_code
_entity_poly.pdbx_strand_id
1 'polypeptide(L)'
;IQKYLGDGPKLVRELFRVAEEHAPSIVFIDEIDAVGTKRYDSNSGGEREIQRTMLELLNQLDGFDSRGDVKVIMATNRIETLDPALIRPGRIDRKIEFPLPDEKTKRRIFNIHTARMTLAE
;
A
#
# COMPACT_ATOMS: atom_id res chain seq x y z
N ILE A 1 4.55 5.20 -12.54
CA ILE A 1 5.90 4.63 -12.78
C ILE A 1 6.68 5.63 -13.64
N GLN A 2 7.65 6.33 -13.05
CA GLN A 2 8.42 7.36 -13.77
C GLN A 2 9.53 6.72 -14.61
N LYS A 3 9.91 7.40 -15.70
CA LYS A 3 10.85 6.91 -16.73
C LYS A 3 12.33 7.22 -16.45
N TYR A 4 12.64 7.90 -15.34
CA TYR A 4 13.99 8.36 -15.03
C TYR A 4 14.58 7.57 -13.87
N LEU A 5 15.75 6.99 -14.13
CA LEU A 5 16.45 6.07 -13.24
C LEU A 5 16.72 6.71 -11.86
N GLY A 6 16.04 6.22 -10.82
CA GLY A 6 16.30 6.62 -9.42
C GLY A 6 15.34 7.64 -8.83
N ASP A 7 14.33 8.08 -9.57
CA ASP A 7 13.29 8.97 -9.03
C ASP A 7 12.35 8.23 -8.06
N GLY A 8 12.17 6.92 -8.22
CA GLY A 8 11.32 6.10 -7.34
C GLY A 8 11.73 6.18 -5.86
N PRO A 9 12.97 5.81 -5.48
CA PRO A 9 13.43 5.92 -4.08
C PRO A 9 13.42 7.36 -3.55
N LYS A 10 13.68 8.36 -4.40
CA LYS A 10 13.64 9.77 -3.99
C LYS A 10 12.22 10.21 -3.63
N LEU A 11 11.24 9.80 -4.43
CA LEU A 11 9.82 10.08 -4.19
C LEU A 11 9.35 9.46 -2.87
N VAL A 12 9.77 8.22 -2.57
CA VAL A 12 9.42 7.55 -1.31
C VAL A 12 9.97 8.33 -0.11
N ARG A 13 11.24 8.77 -0.15
CA ARG A 13 11.82 9.58 0.93
C ARG A 13 11.08 10.89 1.13
N GLU A 14 10.75 11.58 0.04
CA GLU A 14 10.03 12.85 0.11
C GLU A 14 8.61 12.68 0.66
N LEU A 15 7.92 11.60 0.30
CA LEU A 15 6.59 11.26 0.83
C LEU A 15 6.62 11.13 2.36
N PHE A 16 7.58 10.38 2.90
CA PHE A 16 7.70 10.19 4.35
C PHE A 16 8.16 11.45 5.06
N ARG A 17 9.07 12.24 4.47
CA ARG A 17 9.48 13.55 4.99
C ARG A 17 8.28 14.48 5.16
N VAL A 18 7.46 14.63 4.13
CA VAL A 18 6.26 15.48 4.18
C VAL A 18 5.26 14.97 5.21
N ALA A 19 5.06 13.65 5.29
CA ALA A 19 4.17 13.04 6.28
C ALA A 19 4.64 13.29 7.73
N GLU A 20 5.95 13.24 7.96
CA GLU A 20 6.55 13.52 9.26
C GLU A 20 6.47 15.00 9.66
N GLU A 21 6.73 15.91 8.71
CA GLU A 21 6.58 17.37 8.93
C GLU A 21 5.16 17.78 9.31
N HIS A 22 4.16 17.00 8.89
CA HIS A 22 2.74 17.23 9.17
C HIS A 22 2.15 16.24 10.17
N ALA A 23 2.99 15.58 10.99
CA ALA A 23 2.50 14.65 12.00
C ALA A 23 1.55 15.37 13.00
N PRO A 24 0.43 14.73 13.44
CA PRO A 24 0.04 13.35 13.16
C PRO A 24 -0.59 13.16 11.77
N SER A 25 -0.15 12.13 11.04
CA SER A 25 -0.58 11.91 9.64
C SER A 25 -0.80 10.44 9.30
N ILE A 26 -1.57 10.18 8.24
CA ILE A 26 -1.82 8.83 7.71
C ILE A 26 -1.36 8.79 6.25
N VAL A 27 -0.47 7.87 5.93
CA VAL A 27 -0.05 7.56 4.56
C VAL A 27 -0.82 6.34 4.07
N PHE A 28 -1.66 6.55 3.06
CA PHE A 28 -2.38 5.47 2.38
C PHE A 28 -1.70 5.13 1.05
N ILE A 29 -1.39 3.85 0.86
CA ILE A 29 -0.80 3.33 -0.38
C ILE A 29 -1.75 2.28 -0.96
N ASP A 30 -2.36 2.62 -2.08
CA ASP A 30 -3.19 1.67 -2.83
C ASP A 30 -2.36 0.85 -3.82
N GLU A 31 -2.85 -0.32 -4.20
CA GLU A 31 -2.25 -1.22 -5.19
C GLU A 31 -0.75 -1.49 -4.96
N ILE A 32 -0.35 -1.78 -3.72
CA ILE A 32 1.07 -1.97 -3.38
C ILE A 32 1.73 -3.14 -4.15
N ASP A 33 0.95 -4.10 -4.67
CA ASP A 33 1.43 -5.18 -5.54
C ASP A 33 2.03 -4.71 -6.87
N ALA A 34 1.69 -3.50 -7.32
CA ALA A 34 2.32 -2.88 -8.49
C ALA A 34 3.83 -2.63 -8.29
N VAL A 35 4.28 -2.46 -7.04
CA VAL A 35 5.68 -2.21 -6.68
C VAL A 35 6.29 -3.31 -5.81
N GLY A 36 5.47 -4.13 -5.15
CA GLY A 36 5.89 -5.12 -4.15
C GLY A 36 6.05 -6.56 -4.67
N THR A 37 5.96 -6.80 -5.98
CA THR A 37 5.96 -8.16 -6.54
C THR A 37 7.32 -8.85 -6.37
N LYS A 38 7.32 -10.10 -5.87
CA LYS A 38 8.52 -10.98 -5.83
C LYS A 38 9.04 -11.23 -7.25
N ARG A 39 10.10 -10.53 -7.65
CA ARG A 39 10.79 -10.79 -8.92
C ARG A 39 12.18 -11.36 -8.63
N TYR A 40 12.25 -12.68 -8.67
CA TYR A 40 13.51 -13.42 -8.67
C TYR A 40 14.00 -13.49 -10.11
N ASP A 41 15.12 -12.83 -10.39
CA ASP A 41 15.85 -12.82 -11.67
C ASP A 41 15.15 -12.19 -12.89
N SER A 42 15.53 -10.94 -13.16
CA SER A 42 15.26 -10.32 -14.46
C SER A 42 16.39 -9.36 -14.87
N ASN A 43 16.94 -9.61 -16.06
CA ASN A 43 18.10 -8.90 -16.66
C ASN A 43 17.77 -7.48 -17.21
N SER A 44 16.56 -6.96 -16.96
CA SER A 44 16.05 -5.70 -17.48
C SER A 44 16.23 -4.54 -16.47
N GLY A 45 16.72 -3.39 -16.93
CA GLY A 45 17.03 -2.23 -16.08
C GLY A 45 15.82 -1.64 -15.34
N GLY A 46 14.62 -1.69 -15.93
CA GLY A 46 13.39 -1.17 -15.31
C GLY A 46 12.93 -1.97 -14.09
N GLU A 47 13.21 -3.26 -14.04
CA GLU A 47 12.79 -4.12 -12.91
C GLU A 47 13.68 -3.89 -11.69
N ARG A 48 14.98 -3.63 -11.91
CA ARG A 48 15.91 -3.23 -10.84
C ARG A 48 15.51 -1.91 -10.16
N GLU A 49 14.88 -1.00 -10.90
CA GLU A 49 14.40 0.28 -10.35
C GLU A 49 13.18 0.11 -9.43
N ILE A 50 12.22 -0.72 -9.85
CA ILE A 50 11.04 -1.06 -9.03
C ILE A 50 11.51 -1.72 -7.72
N GLN A 51 12.45 -2.66 -7.82
CA GLN A 51 13.04 -3.31 -6.65
C GLN A 51 13.72 -2.30 -5.70
N ARG A 52 14.49 -1.34 -6.22
CA ARG A 52 15.11 -0.29 -5.39
C ARG A 52 14.07 0.60 -4.70
N THR A 53 12.99 0.94 -5.39
CA THR A 53 11.89 1.73 -4.82
C THR A 53 11.20 0.98 -3.69
N MET A 54 10.98 -0.32 -3.86
CA MET A 54 10.41 -1.20 -2.85
C MET A 54 11.33 -1.32 -1.63
N LEU A 55 12.64 -1.50 -1.83
CA LEU A 55 13.62 -1.54 -0.74
C LEU A 55 13.66 -0.22 0.05
N GLU A 56 13.55 0.92 -0.62
CA GLU A 56 13.48 2.21 0.08
C GLU A 56 12.20 2.32 0.92
N LEU A 57 11.06 1.88 0.38
CA LEU A 57 9.81 1.83 1.14
C LEU A 57 9.95 0.93 2.38
N LEU A 58 10.62 -0.21 2.24
CA LEU A 58 10.94 -1.09 3.38
C LEU A 58 11.81 -0.43 4.43
N ASN A 59 12.86 0.28 4.01
CA ASN A 59 13.75 0.99 4.91
C ASN A 59 13.02 2.08 5.68
N GLN A 60 12.15 2.83 4.99
CA GLN A 60 11.28 3.78 5.66
C GLN A 60 10.46 3.01 6.70
N LEU A 61 9.79 1.91 6.33
CA LEU A 61 8.89 1.13 7.20
C LEU A 61 9.53 0.54 8.47
N ASP A 62 10.79 0.13 8.41
CA ASP A 62 11.51 -0.51 9.52
C ASP A 62 11.82 0.44 10.69
N GLY A 63 11.73 1.76 10.51
CA GLY A 63 11.75 2.70 11.63
C GLY A 63 13.03 2.67 12.47
N PHE A 64 14.21 2.56 11.84
CA PHE A 64 15.48 2.85 12.51
C PHE A 64 15.56 4.31 12.99
N ASP A 65 14.85 5.21 12.31
CA ASP A 65 14.60 6.57 12.77
C ASP A 65 13.28 6.65 13.53
N SER A 66 13.20 7.54 14.52
CA SER A 66 12.01 7.80 15.33
C SER A 66 10.90 8.39 14.46
N ARG A 67 10.19 7.54 13.73
CA ARG A 67 8.96 7.88 13.04
C ARG A 67 8.03 8.51 14.07
N GLY A 68 7.71 9.79 13.89
CA GLY A 68 6.70 10.47 14.68
C GLY A 68 5.33 9.78 14.59
N ASP A 69 4.23 10.51 14.82
CA ASP A 69 2.89 9.92 14.75
C ASP A 69 2.37 9.78 13.31
N VAL A 70 3.10 9.02 12.49
CA VAL A 70 2.75 8.70 11.10
C VAL A 70 2.28 7.25 11.02
N LYS A 71 1.01 7.03 10.67
CA LYS A 71 0.46 5.69 10.43
C LYS A 71 0.49 5.36 8.95
N VAL A 72 0.74 4.11 8.61
CA VAL A 72 0.73 3.64 7.22
C VAL A 72 -0.38 2.61 7.04
N ILE A 73 -1.19 2.79 5.99
CA ILE A 73 -2.22 1.85 5.55
C ILE A 73 -1.89 1.47 4.12
N MET A 74 -1.88 0.17 3.82
CA MET A 74 -1.64 -0.34 2.47
C MET A 74 -2.81 -1.22 2.02
N ALA A 75 -3.17 -1.12 0.75
CA ALA A 75 -4.16 -1.97 0.12
C ALA A 75 -3.54 -2.76 -1.04
N THR A 76 -3.95 -4.02 -1.18
CA THR A 76 -3.56 -4.90 -2.30
C THR A 76 -4.66 -5.90 -2.57
N ASN A 77 -4.76 -6.32 -3.83
CA ASN A 77 -5.61 -7.43 -4.24
C ASN A 77 -4.81 -8.75 -4.39
N ARG A 78 -3.48 -8.72 -4.24
CA ARG A 78 -2.56 -9.84 -4.54
C ARG A 78 -1.49 -10.02 -3.46
N ILE A 79 -1.92 -10.27 -2.23
CA ILE A 79 -1.02 -10.41 -1.06
C ILE A 79 0.02 -11.52 -1.23
N GLU A 80 -0.30 -12.58 -1.98
CA GLU A 80 0.57 -13.73 -2.27
C GLU A 80 1.79 -13.35 -3.12
N THR A 81 1.66 -12.30 -3.94
CA THR A 81 2.72 -11.83 -4.82
C THR A 81 3.71 -10.90 -4.12
N LEU A 82 3.35 -10.40 -2.93
CA LEU A 82 4.18 -9.45 -2.19
C LEU A 82 5.44 -10.10 -1.61
N ASP A 83 6.51 -9.31 -1.54
CA ASP A 83 7.74 -9.68 -0.86
C ASP A 83 7.46 -10.03 0.62
N PRO A 84 7.89 -11.21 1.13
CA PRO A 84 7.65 -11.61 2.51
C PRO A 84 8.31 -10.66 3.52
N ALA A 85 9.31 -9.89 3.08
CA ALA A 85 9.96 -8.89 3.88
C ALA A 85 9.02 -7.72 4.21
N LEU A 86 8.06 -7.35 3.35
CA LEU A 86 7.05 -6.33 3.65
C LEU A 86 6.11 -6.75 4.78
N ILE A 87 5.73 -8.03 4.79
CA ILE A 87 4.71 -8.57 5.71
C ILE A 87 5.28 -9.08 7.04
N ARG A 88 6.57 -8.84 7.31
CA ARG A 88 7.24 -9.27 8.54
C ARG A 88 6.78 -8.41 9.72
N PRO A 89 6.57 -9.01 10.92
CA PRO A 89 6.31 -8.25 12.14
C PRO A 89 7.39 -7.19 12.38
N GLY A 90 7.00 -5.98 12.81
CA GLY A 90 7.87 -4.81 12.92
C GLY A 90 7.74 -3.80 11.78
N ARG A 91 7.24 -4.23 10.61
CA ARG A 91 6.91 -3.34 9.48
C ARG A 91 5.40 -3.19 9.29
N ILE A 92 4.69 -4.32 9.37
CA ILE A 92 3.22 -4.39 9.29
C ILE A 92 2.71 -5.26 10.45
N ASP A 93 2.01 -4.62 11.39
CA ASP A 93 1.51 -5.30 12.60
C ASP A 93 0.15 -5.95 12.41
N ARG A 94 -0.68 -5.39 11.52
CA ARG A 94 -2.07 -5.83 11.29
C ARG A 94 -2.29 -6.16 9.82
N LYS A 95 -2.91 -7.32 9.60
CA LYS A 95 -3.36 -7.79 8.28
C LYS A 95 -4.86 -7.95 8.37
N ILE A 96 -5.59 -7.16 7.59
CA ILE A 96 -7.05 -7.15 7.57
C ILE A 96 -7.46 -7.69 6.20
N GLU A 97 -8.15 -8.83 6.21
CA GLU A 97 -8.70 -9.44 5.00
C GLU A 97 -10.12 -8.93 4.76
N PHE A 98 -10.43 -8.59 3.51
CA PHE A 98 -11.76 -8.18 3.07
C PHE A 98 -12.38 -9.33 2.26
N PRO A 99 -13.19 -10.20 2.87
CA PRO A 99 -13.86 -11.27 2.15
C PRO A 99 -14.96 -10.70 1.24
N LEU A 100 -15.40 -11.50 0.28
CA LEU A 100 -16.61 -11.18 -0.48
C LEU A 100 -17.82 -11.06 0.47
N PRO A 101 -18.70 -10.06 0.26
CA PRO A 101 -19.83 -9.85 1.16
C PRO A 101 -20.79 -11.03 1.11
N ASP A 102 -21.34 -11.42 2.27
CA ASP A 102 -22.41 -12.41 2.37
C ASP A 102 -23.74 -11.83 1.86
N GLU A 103 -24.78 -12.66 1.74
CA GLU A 103 -26.09 -12.22 1.20
C GLU A 103 -26.69 -11.06 2.03
N LYS A 104 -26.54 -11.11 3.36
CA LYS A 104 -27.04 -10.07 4.27
C LYS A 104 -26.30 -8.75 4.09
N THR A 105 -24.97 -8.79 3.95
CA THR A 105 -24.11 -7.62 3.71
C THR A 105 -24.37 -7.07 2.31
N LYS A 106 -24.49 -7.92 1.28
CA LYS A 106 -24.89 -7.50 -0.07
C LYS A 106 -26.21 -6.73 -0.04
N ARG A 107 -27.25 -7.29 0.60
CA ARG A 107 -28.55 -6.60 0.75
C ARG A 107 -28.38 -5.25 1.43
N ARG A 108 -27.54 -5.16 2.46
CA ARG A 108 -27.27 -3.89 3.15
C ARG A 108 -26.53 -2.88 2.28
N ILE A 109 -25.55 -3.32 1.49
CA ILE A 109 -24.86 -2.48 0.50
C ILE A 109 -25.87 -1.93 -0.51
N PHE A 110 -26.72 -2.79 -1.09
CA PHE A 110 -27.79 -2.37 -2.00
C PHE A 110 -28.71 -1.33 -1.35
N ASN A 111 -29.19 -1.59 -0.14
CA ASN A 111 -30.07 -0.67 0.57
C ASN A 111 -29.43 0.71 0.80
N ILE A 112 -28.12 0.78 1.09
CA ILE A 112 -27.40 2.04 1.25
C ILE A 112 -27.36 2.82 -0.07
N HIS A 113 -27.08 2.13 -1.18
CA HIS A 113 -27.01 2.77 -2.49
C HIS A 113 -28.38 3.17 -3.05
N THR A 114 -29.43 2.42 -2.75
CA THR A 114 -30.80 2.72 -3.22
C THR A 114 -31.58 3.65 -2.29
N ALA A 115 -31.06 3.98 -1.11
CA ALA A 115 -31.76 4.77 -0.08
C ALA A 115 -32.25 6.15 -0.55
N ARG A 116 -31.65 6.73 -1.59
CA ARG A 116 -32.02 8.04 -2.14
C ARG A 116 -32.73 7.97 -3.49
N MET A 117 -33.03 6.77 -3.97
CA MET A 117 -33.66 6.55 -5.26
C MET A 117 -35.15 6.31 -5.08
N THR A 118 -35.94 6.81 -6.01
CA THR A 118 -37.34 6.37 -6.15
C THR A 118 -37.31 5.00 -6.80
N LEU A 119 -37.59 3.97 -6.02
CA LEU A 119 -37.74 2.61 -6.53
C LEU A 119 -39.16 2.47 -7.10
N ALA A 120 -39.29 1.75 -8.22
CA ALA A 120 -40.59 1.38 -8.75
C ALA A 120 -41.33 0.51 -7.72
N GLU A 121 -42.65 0.68 -7.63
CA GLU A 121 -43.52 -0.19 -6.80
C GLU A 121 -43.48 -1.65 -7.27
#